data_AF-A0A2S9XBF5-F1
#
_entry.id   AF-A0A2S9XBF5-F1
#
_cell.length_a   1.000
_cell.length_b   1.000
_cell.length_c   1.000
_cell.angle_alpha   90.00
_cell.angle_beta   90.00
_cell.angle_gamma   90.00
#
_symmetry.space_group_name_H-M   'P 1'
#
loop_
_entity.id
_entity.type
_entity.pdbx_description
1 polymer ?
#
loop_
_entity_poly.entity_id
_entity_poly.type
_entity_poly.pdbx_seq_one_letter_code
_entity_poly.pdbx_strand_id
1 'polypeptide(L)'
;MARTFASTALISSSLLTLTACPSGAGDGDDTFGTFTTDPGDGDGDGDGETGSGDGDGDPGDGDGDGDENCGDGVVDPGEECDLGPMNSASGQCTPDCTIASCGDGYVYEGFEECDDGNGVDTDECVSGCKNATCGDGFVQDGVEECDDGNDNEADSCTMTCTPGLCGDGILQDGEQCDDGNMDTSDDCPACQLAFCGDGYIQAGVEVCDDGNLDNSDACISPTCVPATCGDGFLWEGTETCDDGNLDDTDECPGSCAPAYCGDGYHQAGVEGCDDGNNVSDDGCTADCVAEYCFFLDNTDQTDLMGIDWFDACVDMPGENVQITVRDANNMVVYQGSGPKVGVWTYDELTSTNAGNNQYEVYNHDRIITLDNGDLLRISGKNSNNSGCGGSLGNGYVIMTYDDPLNDTYYNKIKLLVAPYNFTVGQEGPRNFGDWTPGGELSFNDDEEMCSCFPNLGQGPALAPFIGSIAFTVF
;
A
#
# COMPACT_ATOMS: atom_id res chain seq x y z
N MET A 1 -17.31 -32.36 -28.20
CA MET A 1 -16.07 -31.79 -28.76
C MET A 1 -15.75 -30.52 -27.99
N ALA A 2 -14.86 -30.61 -27.01
CA ALA A 2 -14.00 -29.53 -26.49
C ALA A 2 -13.14 -30.20 -25.43
N ARG A 3 -11.82 -30.12 -25.61
CA ARG A 3 -10.81 -30.96 -24.97
C ARG A 3 -10.31 -30.27 -23.71
N THR A 4 -10.43 -30.94 -22.57
CA THR A 4 -9.76 -30.58 -21.31
C THR A 4 -8.33 -31.12 -21.36
N PHE A 5 -7.34 -30.25 -21.40
CA PHE A 5 -5.94 -30.60 -21.17
C PHE A 5 -5.60 -30.28 -19.71
N ALA A 6 -5.54 -31.33 -18.88
CA ALA A 6 -4.85 -31.30 -17.60
C ALA A 6 -3.39 -31.69 -17.87
N SER A 7 -2.45 -30.78 -17.57
CA SER A 7 -1.01 -31.06 -17.63
C SER A 7 -0.45 -30.89 -16.23
N THR A 8 -0.34 -32.00 -15.51
CA THR A 8 0.32 -32.12 -14.21
C THR A 8 1.81 -32.28 -14.47
N ALA A 9 2.60 -31.23 -14.21
CA ALA A 9 4.05 -31.31 -14.18
C ALA A 9 4.53 -31.31 -12.71
N LEU A 10 4.96 -32.47 -12.25
CA LEU A 10 5.74 -32.66 -11.03
C LEU A 10 7.14 -32.10 -11.27
N ILE A 11 7.53 -31.05 -10.55
CA ILE A 11 8.94 -30.62 -10.47
C ILE A 11 9.44 -30.98 -9.07
N SER A 12 10.36 -31.94 -9.08
CA SER A 12 11.12 -32.43 -7.94
C SER A 12 12.12 -31.36 -7.49
N SER A 13 12.01 -30.89 -6.24
CA SER A 13 13.04 -30.10 -5.58
C SER A 13 14.32 -30.93 -5.42
N SER A 14 15.36 -30.59 -6.18
CA SER A 14 16.72 -31.04 -5.93
C SER A 14 17.47 -29.93 -5.19
N LEU A 15 17.74 -30.17 -3.91
CA LEU A 15 18.69 -29.42 -3.09
C LEU A 15 20.05 -29.37 -3.81
N LEU A 16 20.53 -28.16 -4.15
CA LEU A 16 21.94 -27.91 -4.38
C LEU A 16 22.57 -27.38 -3.08
N THR A 17 23.29 -28.26 -2.40
CA THR A 17 24.20 -27.91 -1.31
C THR A 17 25.52 -27.41 -1.91
N LEU A 18 25.87 -26.13 -1.69
CA LEU A 18 27.24 -25.64 -1.88
C LEU A 18 28.09 -26.09 -0.69
N THR A 19 28.87 -27.15 -0.87
CA THR A 19 29.95 -27.54 0.05
C THR A 19 31.27 -26.96 -0.44
N ALA A 20 31.90 -26.17 0.44
CA ALA A 20 33.25 -25.67 0.35
C ALA A 20 34.29 -26.78 0.14
N CYS A 21 35.31 -26.51 -0.69
CA CYS A 21 36.45 -27.39 -0.88
C CYS A 21 37.62 -26.91 0.01
N PRO A 22 38.21 -27.80 0.84
CA PRO A 22 39.37 -27.48 1.65
C PRO A 22 40.68 -27.72 0.88
N SER A 23 41.65 -26.87 1.20
CA SER A 23 43.05 -26.94 0.80
C SER A 23 43.79 -28.09 1.50
N GLY A 24 44.68 -28.78 0.77
CA GLY A 24 45.55 -29.79 1.37
C GLY A 24 46.49 -30.52 0.39
N ALA A 25 47.71 -29.99 0.30
CA ALA A 25 49.02 -30.66 0.22
C ALA A 25 49.28 -31.82 -0.76
N GLY A 26 50.35 -31.64 -1.54
CA GLY A 26 51.12 -32.71 -2.19
C GLY A 26 52.53 -32.23 -2.49
N ASP A 27 53.45 -32.48 -1.55
CA ASP A 27 54.91 -32.33 -1.71
C ASP A 27 55.47 -33.42 -2.64
N GLY A 28 56.52 -33.07 -3.40
CA GLY A 28 57.27 -33.96 -4.27
C GLY A 28 58.57 -33.32 -4.75
N ASP A 29 59.55 -33.32 -3.85
CA ASP A 29 60.97 -32.96 -3.97
C ASP A 29 61.70 -33.65 -5.15
N ASP A 30 62.52 -32.88 -5.87
CA ASP A 30 63.80 -33.37 -6.40
C ASP A 30 64.82 -32.21 -6.52
N THR A 31 65.63 -32.09 -5.47
CA THR A 31 66.90 -31.36 -5.34
C THR A 31 67.91 -31.54 -6.50
N PHE A 32 68.59 -30.44 -6.91
CA PHE A 32 70.03 -30.17 -6.69
C PHE A 32 70.58 -29.07 -7.64
N GLY A 33 71.28 -28.06 -7.10
CA GLY A 33 72.23 -27.24 -7.87
C GLY A 33 72.37 -25.77 -7.45
N THR A 34 73.12 -25.52 -6.39
CA THR A 34 73.55 -24.22 -5.85
C THR A 34 74.30 -23.30 -6.83
N PHE A 35 73.96 -22.00 -6.84
CA PHE A 35 74.93 -20.89 -6.86
C PHE A 35 74.28 -19.60 -6.34
N THR A 36 74.82 -19.06 -5.24
CA THR A 36 74.40 -17.81 -4.59
C THR A 36 75.43 -16.72 -4.85
N THR A 37 75.00 -15.54 -5.28
CA THR A 37 75.59 -14.24 -4.87
C THR A 37 74.54 -13.13 -5.03
N ASP A 38 74.07 -12.63 -3.89
CA ASP A 38 73.61 -11.23 -3.72
C ASP A 38 74.87 -10.32 -3.76
N PRO A 39 74.77 -9.02 -4.08
CA PRO A 39 74.42 -8.08 -3.00
C PRO A 39 73.62 -6.84 -3.44
N GLY A 40 72.68 -6.43 -2.59
CA GLY A 40 72.48 -5.02 -2.29
C GLY A 40 73.44 -4.59 -1.18
N ASP A 41 74.08 -3.43 -1.35
CA ASP A 41 74.66 -2.63 -0.27
C ASP A 41 74.59 -1.16 -0.70
N GLY A 42 73.89 -0.35 0.10
CA GLY A 42 74.06 1.09 0.11
C GLY A 42 75.11 1.45 1.15
N ASP A 43 75.92 2.47 0.85
CA ASP A 43 76.69 3.23 1.82
C ASP A 43 76.88 4.66 1.30
N GLY A 44 76.27 5.61 2.01
CA GLY A 44 76.71 6.99 2.04
C GLY A 44 77.67 7.17 3.21
N ASP A 45 78.77 7.88 2.98
CA ASP A 45 79.33 8.96 3.81
C ASP A 45 80.75 9.29 3.32
N GLY A 46 81.00 10.57 3.04
CA GLY A 46 82.25 11.08 2.49
C GLY A 46 82.42 12.59 2.66
N ASP A 47 82.77 12.96 3.89
CA ASP A 47 83.23 14.24 4.46
C ASP A 47 83.93 15.28 3.54
N GLY A 48 83.52 16.55 3.69
CA GLY A 48 84.40 17.59 4.27
C GLY A 48 85.41 18.38 3.41
N GLU A 49 85.10 19.68 3.25
CA GLU A 49 85.98 20.86 3.39
C GLU A 49 86.73 21.51 2.18
N THR A 50 86.45 22.82 2.06
CA THR A 50 87.22 23.95 1.50
C THR A 50 87.51 24.08 0.00
N GLY A 51 87.11 25.22 -0.57
CA GLY A 51 87.75 25.79 -1.76
C GLY A 51 86.87 26.78 -2.53
N SER A 52 86.91 28.06 -2.15
CA SER A 52 86.44 29.16 -2.99
C SER A 52 87.19 29.17 -4.33
N GLY A 53 86.44 29.28 -5.42
CA GLY A 53 86.98 29.47 -6.76
C GLY A 53 85.95 30.20 -7.62
N ASP A 54 86.06 31.52 -7.63
CA ASP A 54 85.34 32.40 -8.55
C ASP A 54 85.72 32.06 -10.00
N GLY A 55 84.72 31.97 -10.87
CA GLY A 55 84.89 31.77 -12.30
C GLY A 55 83.74 32.42 -13.05
N ASP A 56 83.89 33.72 -13.31
CA ASP A 56 83.05 34.49 -14.22
C ASP A 56 83.02 33.82 -15.61
N GLY A 57 81.82 33.58 -16.15
CA GLY A 57 81.59 33.05 -17.50
C GLY A 57 80.34 33.67 -18.10
N ASP A 58 80.56 34.64 -18.96
CA ASP A 58 79.64 35.43 -19.79
C ASP A 58 78.53 34.59 -20.47
N PRO A 59 77.27 35.08 -20.59
CA PRO A 59 76.29 34.52 -21.50
C PRO A 59 76.56 35.04 -22.92
N GLY A 60 77.38 34.31 -23.67
CA GLY A 60 77.54 34.48 -25.12
C GLY A 60 76.30 33.95 -25.85
N ASP A 61 75.61 34.87 -26.52
CA ASP A 61 75.42 34.90 -27.98
C ASP A 61 75.27 33.53 -28.66
N GLY A 62 74.05 33.25 -29.15
CA GLY A 62 73.69 32.01 -29.82
C GLY A 62 74.35 31.83 -31.18
N ASP A 63 75.49 31.16 -31.16
CA ASP A 63 76.06 30.48 -32.32
C ASP A 63 75.74 28.99 -32.13
N GLY A 64 74.72 28.50 -32.86
CA GLY A 64 74.51 27.08 -33.01
C GLY A 64 75.62 26.51 -33.88
N ASP A 65 76.56 25.79 -33.27
CA ASP A 65 77.59 25.02 -33.95
C ASP A 65 76.93 23.86 -34.73
N GLY A 66 76.36 24.16 -35.89
CA GLY A 66 76.09 23.14 -36.91
C GLY A 66 77.42 22.69 -37.51
N ASP A 67 77.67 21.38 -37.52
CA ASP A 67 78.85 20.78 -38.15
C ASP A 67 79.02 21.35 -39.57
N GLU A 68 80.18 21.96 -39.83
CA GLU A 68 80.47 22.79 -41.02
C GLU A 68 80.50 22.01 -42.36
N ASN A 69 80.01 20.77 -42.40
CA ASN A 69 80.16 19.86 -43.55
C ASN A 69 78.85 19.37 -44.17
N CYS A 70 77.69 19.57 -43.52
CA CYS A 70 76.44 19.07 -44.10
C CYS A 70 76.04 19.82 -45.38
N GLY A 71 75.83 19.07 -46.47
CA GLY A 71 75.37 19.57 -47.76
C GLY A 71 76.48 19.75 -48.81
N ASP A 72 77.62 19.07 -48.66
CA ASP A 72 78.74 19.11 -49.60
C ASP A 72 78.72 17.99 -50.66
N GLY A 73 77.81 17.02 -50.52
CA GLY A 73 77.62 15.87 -51.40
C GLY A 73 78.42 14.62 -50.99
N VAL A 74 79.01 14.59 -49.80
CA VAL A 74 79.79 13.46 -49.26
C VAL A 74 79.34 13.16 -47.83
N VAL A 75 78.97 11.90 -47.56
CA VAL A 75 78.59 11.48 -46.19
C VAL A 75 79.83 11.43 -45.28
N ASP A 76 79.91 12.36 -44.34
CA ASP A 76 80.99 12.51 -43.36
C ASP A 76 80.70 11.79 -42.03
N PRO A 77 81.70 11.59 -41.15
CA PRO A 77 81.49 10.94 -39.85
C PRO A 77 80.56 11.74 -38.94
N GLY A 78 79.33 11.23 -38.74
CA GLY A 78 78.28 11.90 -37.97
C GLY A 78 77.00 12.10 -38.79
N GLU A 79 77.11 12.04 -40.12
CA GLU A 79 75.99 12.14 -41.05
C GLU A 79 75.42 10.76 -41.40
N GLU A 80 74.11 10.70 -41.65
CA GLU A 80 73.44 9.50 -42.15
C GLU A 80 73.25 9.55 -43.67
N CYS A 81 73.18 10.77 -44.23
CA CYS A 81 73.06 11.04 -45.65
C CYS A 81 73.65 12.42 -45.99
N ASP A 82 74.04 12.63 -47.25
CA ASP A 82 74.39 13.94 -47.78
C ASP A 82 74.11 13.94 -49.29
N LEU A 83 73.07 14.66 -49.71
CA LEU A 83 72.69 14.86 -51.12
C LEU A 83 73.19 16.21 -51.67
N GLY A 84 74.11 16.85 -50.96
CA GLY A 84 74.68 18.14 -51.29
C GLY A 84 73.62 19.24 -51.25
N PRO A 85 73.59 20.11 -52.27
CA PRO A 85 72.54 21.13 -52.42
C PRO A 85 71.11 20.57 -52.58
N MET A 86 70.93 19.25 -52.67
CA MET A 86 69.62 18.60 -52.74
C MET A 86 69.07 18.18 -51.38
N ASN A 87 69.80 18.38 -50.28
CA ASN A 87 69.24 18.29 -48.94
C ASN A 87 68.04 19.24 -48.82
N SER A 88 66.96 18.77 -48.21
CA SER A 88 65.70 19.50 -48.14
C SER A 88 64.90 19.07 -46.94
N ALA A 89 64.21 20.03 -46.31
CA ALA A 89 63.21 19.79 -45.27
C ALA A 89 62.00 18.96 -45.75
N SER A 90 61.93 18.64 -47.05
CA SER A 90 60.86 17.83 -47.67
C SER A 90 61.39 16.60 -48.41
N GLY A 91 62.69 16.33 -48.30
CA GLY A 91 63.38 15.27 -49.04
C GLY A 91 63.82 14.13 -48.15
N GLN A 92 64.33 13.05 -48.77
CA GLN A 92 64.85 11.89 -48.06
C GLN A 92 66.05 12.22 -47.13
N CYS A 93 66.79 13.29 -47.42
CA CYS A 93 67.89 13.77 -46.60
C CYS A 93 67.57 15.18 -46.11
N THR A 94 67.49 15.34 -44.79
CA THR A 94 67.13 16.58 -44.12
C THR A 94 68.24 17.63 -44.29
N PRO A 95 67.98 18.91 -43.98
CA PRO A 95 69.02 19.95 -43.96
C PRO A 95 70.16 19.68 -42.96
N ASP A 96 69.95 18.77 -42.01
CA ASP A 96 70.90 18.41 -40.94
C ASP A 96 71.64 17.09 -41.24
N CYS A 97 71.58 16.60 -42.50
CA CYS A 97 72.26 15.38 -42.96
C CYS A 97 71.86 14.10 -42.21
N THR A 98 70.62 14.09 -41.72
CA THR A 98 69.93 12.91 -41.20
C THR A 98 68.96 12.36 -42.24
N ILE A 99 68.73 11.05 -42.22
CA ILE A 99 67.70 10.46 -43.08
C ILE A 99 66.35 10.87 -42.52
N ALA A 100 65.46 11.38 -43.38
CA ALA A 100 64.12 11.77 -42.97
C ALA A 100 63.41 10.63 -42.24
N SER A 101 62.91 10.92 -41.05
CA SER A 101 62.28 9.95 -40.17
C SER A 101 61.20 10.61 -39.35
N CYS A 102 60.05 9.94 -39.25
CA CYS A 102 58.95 10.41 -38.44
C CYS A 102 59.34 10.81 -37.00
N GLY A 103 59.04 12.06 -36.66
CA GLY A 103 59.36 12.72 -35.39
C GLY A 103 60.66 13.52 -35.41
N ASP A 104 61.22 13.85 -36.58
CA ASP A 104 62.45 14.64 -36.72
C ASP A 104 62.20 16.14 -36.97
N GLY A 105 60.94 16.54 -37.13
CA GLY A 105 60.49 17.91 -37.37
C GLY A 105 60.42 18.29 -38.84
N TYR A 106 60.67 17.36 -39.77
CA TYR A 106 60.68 17.58 -41.21
C TYR A 106 59.71 16.63 -41.94
N VAL A 107 58.72 17.20 -42.65
CA VAL A 107 57.73 16.40 -43.39
C VAL A 107 58.30 15.87 -44.70
N TYR A 108 58.53 14.56 -44.82
CA TYR A 108 58.94 13.94 -46.08
C TYR A 108 57.76 13.81 -47.07
N GLU A 109 57.68 14.77 -48.01
CA GLU A 109 56.59 14.87 -48.98
C GLU A 109 56.36 13.56 -49.76
N GLY A 110 55.11 13.06 -49.69
CA GLY A 110 54.68 11.85 -50.38
C GLY A 110 54.88 10.56 -49.60
N PHE A 111 55.50 10.61 -48.42
CA PHE A 111 55.64 9.50 -47.48
C PHE A 111 55.01 9.80 -46.12
N GLU A 112 55.12 11.04 -45.65
CA GLU A 112 54.59 11.52 -44.37
C GLU A 112 53.49 12.56 -44.62
N GLU A 113 52.43 12.54 -43.81
CA GLU A 113 51.33 13.51 -43.87
C GLU A 113 51.53 14.69 -42.91
N CYS A 114 52.24 14.44 -41.80
CA CYS A 114 52.68 15.40 -40.79
C CYS A 114 54.01 14.94 -40.18
N ASP A 115 54.66 15.84 -39.45
CA ASP A 115 55.78 15.58 -38.54
C ASP A 115 55.85 16.75 -37.55
N ASP A 116 55.64 16.49 -36.26
CA ASP A 116 55.66 17.49 -35.19
C ASP A 116 56.93 17.43 -34.32
N GLY A 117 57.96 16.72 -34.80
CA GLY A 117 59.27 16.64 -34.16
C GLY A 117 59.31 15.79 -32.91
N ASN A 118 58.31 14.93 -32.69
CA ASN A 118 58.32 13.97 -31.60
C ASN A 118 57.58 12.65 -31.97
N GLY A 119 57.42 11.75 -31.00
CA GLY A 119 56.78 10.44 -31.20
C GLY A 119 55.65 10.18 -30.22
N VAL A 120 54.96 11.24 -29.81
CA VAL A 120 53.78 11.20 -28.94
C VAL A 120 52.57 11.08 -29.86
N ASP A 121 51.62 10.21 -29.53
CA ASP A 121 50.43 9.99 -30.36
C ASP A 121 49.25 10.91 -29.99
N THR A 122 49.44 11.82 -29.03
CA THR A 122 48.35 12.62 -28.44
C THR A 122 48.41 14.10 -28.83
N ASP A 123 49.21 14.47 -29.83
CA ASP A 123 49.33 15.82 -30.37
C ASP A 123 48.98 15.85 -31.87
N GLU A 124 49.66 16.66 -32.69
CA GLU A 124 49.21 16.95 -34.05
C GLU A 124 49.46 15.79 -35.03
N CYS A 125 50.38 14.88 -34.68
CA CYS A 125 50.81 13.78 -35.52
C CYS A 125 50.88 12.45 -34.73
N VAL A 126 50.24 11.39 -35.22
CA VAL A 126 50.36 10.04 -34.64
C VAL A 126 51.54 9.27 -35.24
N SER A 127 51.96 8.23 -34.53
CA SER A 127 53.02 7.32 -34.95
C SER A 127 52.80 6.79 -36.37
N GLY A 128 53.85 6.89 -37.18
CA GLY A 128 53.77 6.62 -38.62
C GLY A 128 53.43 7.85 -39.48
N CYS A 129 53.49 9.04 -38.89
CA CYS A 129 53.41 10.34 -39.56
C CYS A 129 52.10 10.52 -40.32
N LYS A 130 51.01 10.26 -39.60
CA LYS A 130 49.64 10.50 -40.00
C LYS A 130 49.04 11.57 -39.12
N ASN A 131 48.21 12.43 -39.69
CA ASN A 131 47.51 13.42 -38.89
C ASN A 131 46.68 12.69 -37.82
N ALA A 132 46.70 13.21 -36.60
CA ALA A 132 45.74 12.81 -35.59
C ALA A 132 44.31 13.11 -36.08
N THR A 133 43.44 12.11 -36.02
CA THR A 133 42.05 12.20 -36.41
C THR A 133 41.18 11.30 -35.54
N CYS A 134 40.05 11.84 -35.11
CA CYS A 134 38.99 11.04 -34.49
C CYS A 134 38.72 9.71 -35.18
N GLY A 135 38.81 8.62 -34.41
CA GLY A 135 38.68 7.24 -34.84
C GLY A 135 40.03 6.56 -35.17
N ASP A 136 41.18 7.19 -34.88
CA ASP A 136 42.51 6.61 -35.14
C ASP A 136 43.07 5.75 -34.00
N GLY A 137 42.41 5.76 -32.84
CA GLY A 137 42.75 5.00 -31.65
C GLY A 137 43.53 5.78 -30.61
N PHE A 138 43.80 7.07 -30.83
CA PHE A 138 44.54 7.95 -29.93
C PHE A 138 43.73 9.21 -29.62
N VAL A 139 43.77 9.66 -28.36
CA VAL A 139 43.06 10.88 -27.94
C VAL A 139 44.00 12.07 -28.09
N GLN A 140 43.67 13.01 -28.97
CA GLN A 140 44.41 14.24 -29.14
C GLN A 140 44.15 15.23 -27.98
N ASP A 141 45.21 15.55 -27.22
CA ASP A 141 45.16 16.38 -26.02
C ASP A 141 44.61 17.79 -26.33
N GLY A 142 43.47 18.12 -25.71
CA GLY A 142 42.85 19.43 -25.84
C GLY A 142 42.05 19.64 -27.14
N VAL A 143 41.92 18.62 -27.99
CA VAL A 143 41.07 18.61 -29.18
C VAL A 143 39.96 17.57 -29.05
N GLU A 144 40.28 16.38 -28.58
CA GLU A 144 39.37 15.23 -28.46
C GLU A 144 39.12 14.90 -26.99
N GLU A 145 37.88 14.54 -26.64
CA GLU A 145 37.53 14.12 -25.28
C GLU A 145 37.57 12.59 -25.12
N CYS A 146 37.44 11.86 -26.23
CA CYS A 146 37.55 10.40 -26.34
C CYS A 146 38.01 10.02 -27.75
N ASP A 147 38.47 8.78 -27.92
CA ASP A 147 38.70 8.12 -29.20
C ASP A 147 38.61 6.60 -28.94
N ASP A 148 37.78 5.88 -29.69
CA ASP A 148 37.63 4.41 -29.57
C ASP A 148 38.10 3.64 -30.82
N GLY A 149 38.85 4.32 -31.69
CA GLY A 149 39.52 3.74 -32.85
C GLY A 149 38.60 3.38 -34.01
N ASN A 150 37.40 3.96 -34.07
CA ASN A 150 36.50 3.79 -35.21
C ASN A 150 35.49 4.96 -35.39
N ASP A 151 34.75 4.94 -36.51
CA ASP A 151 33.77 5.98 -36.89
C ASP A 151 32.31 5.57 -36.56
N ASN A 152 32.09 4.76 -35.53
CA ASN A 152 30.73 4.39 -35.12
C ASN A 152 30.21 5.44 -34.15
N GLU A 153 28.94 5.84 -34.29
CA GLU A 153 28.34 6.85 -33.39
C GLU A 153 27.71 6.21 -32.14
N ALA A 154 27.54 4.89 -32.15
CA ALA A 154 26.72 4.16 -31.17
C ALA A 154 27.55 3.35 -30.15
N ASP A 155 28.86 3.53 -30.12
CA ASP A 155 29.75 3.01 -29.08
C ASP A 155 30.16 4.13 -28.11
N SER A 156 31.37 4.05 -27.56
CA SER A 156 31.75 4.87 -26.40
C SER A 156 32.13 6.29 -26.79
N CYS A 157 32.45 6.51 -28.07
CA CYS A 157 32.87 7.79 -28.60
C CYS A 157 32.17 8.09 -29.93
N THR A 158 31.57 9.28 -30.04
CA THR A 158 30.94 9.74 -31.28
C THR A 158 31.98 10.03 -32.37
N MET A 159 31.56 10.13 -33.63
CA MET A 159 32.44 10.50 -34.77
C MET A 159 33.01 11.93 -34.65
N THR A 160 32.57 12.71 -33.67
CA THR A 160 33.11 14.04 -33.34
C THR A 160 34.01 14.04 -32.11
N CYS A 161 34.42 12.86 -31.63
CA CYS A 161 35.29 12.66 -30.49
C CYS A 161 34.79 13.28 -29.18
N THR A 162 33.47 13.23 -29.04
CA THR A 162 32.75 13.52 -27.80
C THR A 162 32.19 12.22 -27.22
N PRO A 163 32.19 12.03 -25.90
CA PRO A 163 31.61 10.84 -25.28
C PRO A 163 30.13 10.71 -25.65
N GLY A 164 29.64 9.48 -25.81
CA GLY A 164 28.21 9.21 -25.88
C GLY A 164 27.50 9.79 -24.65
N LEU A 165 26.42 10.53 -24.89
CA LEU A 165 25.60 11.11 -23.84
C LEU A 165 24.17 10.62 -23.98
N CYS A 166 23.58 10.26 -22.85
CA CYS A 166 22.16 10.00 -22.77
C CYS A 166 21.36 11.23 -23.24
N GLY A 167 20.34 11.00 -24.07
CA GLY A 167 19.43 12.02 -24.56
C GLY A 167 19.94 12.76 -25.79
N ASP A 168 20.91 12.21 -26.53
CA ASP A 168 21.45 12.81 -27.76
C ASP A 168 20.77 12.29 -29.04
N GLY A 169 19.88 11.30 -28.90
CA GLY A 169 19.11 10.68 -29.96
C GLY A 169 19.80 9.44 -30.55
N ILE A 170 20.92 9.01 -29.98
CA ILE A 170 21.75 7.90 -30.45
C ILE A 170 21.83 6.86 -29.34
N LEU A 171 21.27 5.68 -29.60
CA LEU A 171 21.33 4.57 -28.64
C LEU A 171 22.77 4.02 -28.57
N GLN A 172 23.49 4.35 -27.51
CA GLN A 172 24.88 3.94 -27.30
C GLN A 172 24.99 2.58 -26.57
N ASP A 173 26.17 1.97 -26.61
CA ASP A 173 26.41 0.70 -25.92
C ASP A 173 26.34 0.87 -24.40
N GLY A 174 25.35 0.22 -23.76
CA GLY A 174 25.03 0.35 -22.33
C GLY A 174 23.71 1.08 -22.04
N GLU A 175 23.17 1.79 -23.02
CA GLU A 175 21.84 2.39 -22.95
C GLU A 175 20.76 1.38 -23.35
N GLN A 176 19.60 1.43 -22.70
CA GLN A 176 18.45 0.61 -23.08
C GLN A 176 17.46 1.35 -23.98
N CYS A 177 17.52 2.68 -23.97
CA CYS A 177 16.75 3.60 -24.78
C CYS A 177 17.51 4.93 -24.87
N ASP A 178 17.21 5.71 -25.91
CA ASP A 178 17.56 7.14 -26.01
C ASP A 178 16.44 7.80 -26.83
N ASP A 179 15.82 8.84 -26.29
CA ASP A 179 14.70 9.54 -26.91
C ASP A 179 15.04 10.98 -27.34
N GLY A 180 16.33 11.33 -27.33
CA GLY A 180 16.86 12.61 -27.76
C GLY A 180 16.59 13.77 -26.80
N ASN A 181 16.30 13.49 -25.53
CA ASN A 181 16.17 14.51 -24.50
C ASN A 181 16.58 14.01 -23.09
N MET A 182 16.58 14.92 -22.11
CA MET A 182 17.00 14.64 -20.72
C MET A 182 15.82 14.67 -19.73
N ASP A 183 14.59 14.59 -20.22
CA ASP A 183 13.40 14.48 -19.40
C ASP A 183 13.33 13.07 -18.82
N THR A 184 13.13 12.97 -17.51
CA THR A 184 13.05 11.69 -16.81
C THR A 184 11.61 11.30 -16.51
N SER A 185 10.63 12.00 -17.10
CA SER A 185 9.20 11.76 -16.87
C SER A 185 8.49 11.10 -18.06
N ASP A 186 9.27 10.64 -19.04
CA ASP A 186 8.82 9.90 -20.22
C ASP A 186 9.29 8.43 -20.18
N ASP A 187 9.17 7.75 -21.33
CA ASP A 187 9.45 6.32 -21.44
C ASP A 187 10.96 5.98 -21.36
N CYS A 188 11.86 6.97 -21.26
CA CYS A 188 13.32 6.77 -21.26
C CYS A 188 14.08 7.57 -20.17
N PRO A 189 13.76 7.37 -18.87
CA PRO A 189 14.47 8.03 -17.79
C PRO A 189 15.92 7.54 -17.71
N ALA A 190 16.86 8.48 -17.82
CA ALA A 190 18.30 8.23 -17.67
C ALA A 190 18.82 7.07 -18.55
N CYS A 191 18.29 6.96 -19.78
CA CYS A 191 18.67 5.96 -20.78
C CYS A 191 18.49 4.51 -20.32
N GLN A 192 17.60 4.30 -19.36
CA GLN A 192 17.08 2.99 -18.98
C GLN A 192 15.58 2.96 -19.29
N LEU A 193 15.08 1.75 -19.58
CA LEU A 193 13.65 1.59 -19.75
C LEU A 193 12.97 1.85 -18.41
N ALA A 194 11.92 2.66 -18.46
CA ALA A 194 11.19 3.08 -17.29
C ALA A 194 10.42 1.91 -16.65
N PHE A 195 10.41 1.81 -15.32
CA PHE A 195 9.69 0.77 -14.58
C PHE A 195 9.30 1.21 -13.18
N CYS A 196 8.19 0.63 -12.70
CA CYS A 196 7.72 0.87 -11.35
C CYS A 196 8.77 0.52 -10.28
N GLY A 197 9.20 1.49 -9.50
CA GLY A 197 10.25 1.39 -8.49
C GLY A 197 11.62 1.92 -8.94
N ASP A 198 11.71 2.66 -10.04
CA ASP A 198 12.96 3.23 -10.56
C ASP A 198 13.28 4.63 -10.01
N GLY A 199 12.34 5.22 -9.27
CA GLY A 199 12.47 6.53 -8.64
C GLY A 199 11.88 7.67 -9.47
N TYR A 200 11.28 7.38 -10.62
CA TYR A 200 10.72 8.36 -11.54
C TYR A 200 9.23 8.12 -11.74
N ILE A 201 8.46 9.20 -11.89
CA ILE A 201 7.02 9.10 -12.19
C ILE A 201 6.81 9.49 -13.65
N GLN A 202 6.38 8.52 -14.44
CA GLN A 202 6.10 8.67 -15.87
C GLN A 202 4.67 9.15 -16.11
N ALA A 203 4.56 10.31 -16.77
CA ALA A 203 3.27 10.94 -16.99
C ALA A 203 2.36 10.10 -17.91
N GLY A 204 1.31 9.50 -17.32
CA GLY A 204 0.29 8.74 -18.06
C GLY A 204 0.58 7.25 -18.21
N VAL A 205 1.72 6.77 -17.72
CA VAL A 205 2.03 5.34 -17.57
C VAL A 205 1.77 4.92 -16.13
N GLU A 206 2.25 5.70 -15.17
CA GLU A 206 2.10 5.43 -13.75
C GLU A 206 1.62 6.66 -12.96
N VAL A 207 1.16 6.41 -11.74
CA VAL A 207 0.60 7.45 -10.86
C VAL A 207 1.38 7.65 -9.57
N CYS A 208 2.24 6.70 -9.20
CA CYS A 208 3.20 6.79 -8.11
C CYS A 208 4.48 6.06 -8.50
N ASP A 209 5.56 6.39 -7.80
CA ASP A 209 6.81 5.64 -7.75
C ASP A 209 7.54 6.08 -6.46
N ASP A 210 7.96 5.13 -5.63
CA ASP A 210 8.70 5.36 -4.39
C ASP A 210 10.13 4.79 -4.42
N GLY A 211 10.64 4.51 -5.62
CA GLY A 211 12.02 4.13 -5.88
C GLY A 211 12.39 2.72 -5.43
N ASN A 212 11.40 1.87 -5.16
CA ASN A 212 11.65 0.47 -4.83
C ASN A 212 10.46 -0.44 -5.25
N LEU A 213 10.59 -1.74 -4.96
CA LEU A 213 9.61 -2.77 -5.36
C LEU A 213 8.89 -3.39 -4.14
N ASP A 214 8.99 -2.74 -2.98
CA ASP A 214 8.20 -3.11 -1.82
C ASP A 214 6.74 -2.73 -2.09
N ASN A 215 5.81 -3.52 -1.55
CA ASN A 215 4.38 -3.22 -1.66
C ASN A 215 3.82 -2.73 -0.31
N SER A 216 4.67 -2.61 0.72
CA SER A 216 4.30 -2.20 2.08
C SER A 216 4.57 -0.72 2.36
N ASP A 217 4.85 0.06 1.32
CA ASP A 217 5.06 1.51 1.36
C ASP A 217 4.10 2.22 0.39
N ALA A 218 4.53 3.31 -0.24
CA ALA A 218 3.61 4.28 -0.83
C ALA A 218 3.02 3.82 -2.18
N CYS A 219 3.66 2.85 -2.86
CA CYS A 219 3.32 2.45 -4.21
C CYS A 219 3.37 0.91 -4.38
N ILE A 220 2.39 0.35 -5.08
CA ILE A 220 2.29 -1.10 -5.30
C ILE A 220 2.90 -1.49 -6.64
N SER A 221 3.94 -2.31 -6.59
CA SER A 221 4.59 -2.93 -7.75
C SER A 221 3.83 -4.19 -8.23
N PRO A 222 3.80 -4.49 -9.55
CA PRO A 222 4.43 -3.80 -10.68
C PRO A 222 3.49 -2.80 -11.39
N THR A 223 2.32 -2.54 -10.83
CA THR A 223 1.27 -1.73 -11.46
C THR A 223 1.39 -0.23 -11.20
N CYS A 224 2.26 0.16 -10.26
CA CYS A 224 2.47 1.52 -9.79
C CYS A 224 1.16 2.28 -9.53
N VAL A 225 0.36 1.65 -8.65
CA VAL A 225 -0.84 2.25 -8.08
C VAL A 225 -0.54 2.62 -6.62
N PRO A 226 -1.08 3.74 -6.10
CA PRO A 226 -0.80 4.13 -4.73
C PRO A 226 -1.33 3.09 -3.77
N ALA A 227 -0.60 2.82 -2.69
CA ALA A 227 -1.10 1.98 -1.61
C ALA A 227 -2.36 2.61 -0.98
N THR A 228 -3.37 1.79 -0.74
CA THR A 228 -4.65 2.18 -0.17
C THR A 228 -5.23 1.07 0.68
N CYS A 229 -5.84 1.45 1.80
CA CYS A 229 -6.63 0.55 2.61
C CYS A 229 -7.53 -0.38 1.80
N GLY A 230 -7.47 -1.67 2.07
CA GLY A 230 -8.20 -2.74 1.41
C GLY A 230 -7.56 -3.27 0.13
N ASP A 231 -6.29 -2.99 -0.12
CA ASP A 231 -5.57 -3.47 -1.32
C ASP A 231 -4.85 -4.82 -1.11
N GLY A 232 -4.79 -5.30 0.13
CA GLY A 232 -4.19 -6.57 0.55
C GLY A 232 -2.76 -6.45 1.03
N PHE A 233 -2.19 -5.24 1.10
CA PHE A 233 -0.84 -4.96 1.56
C PHE A 233 -0.86 -3.95 2.71
N LEU A 234 -0.05 -4.21 3.73
CA LEU A 234 0.05 -3.32 4.89
C LEU A 234 1.01 -2.16 4.60
N TRP A 235 0.50 -0.93 4.49
CA TRP A 235 1.29 0.30 4.37
C TRP A 235 1.89 0.76 5.70
N GLU A 236 3.16 0.37 5.94
CA GLU A 236 3.82 0.52 7.22
C GLU A 236 3.91 2.00 7.67
N GLY A 237 3.37 2.28 8.85
CA GLY A 237 3.38 3.62 9.45
C GLY A 237 2.23 4.53 9.01
N THR A 238 1.43 4.15 8.01
CA THR A 238 0.19 4.84 7.62
C THR A 238 -1.03 4.09 8.12
N GLU A 239 -1.03 2.76 8.00
CA GLU A 239 -2.10 1.88 8.49
C GLU A 239 -1.56 0.81 9.44
N THR A 240 -2.49 0.17 10.14
CA THR A 240 -2.16 -0.82 11.18
C THR A 240 -2.68 -2.22 10.87
N CYS A 241 -3.62 -2.31 9.94
CA CYS A 241 -4.14 -3.54 9.37
C CYS A 241 -4.50 -3.28 7.90
N ASP A 242 -4.51 -4.34 7.10
CA ASP A 242 -5.13 -4.40 5.79
C ASP A 242 -5.53 -5.87 5.55
N ASP A 243 -6.78 -6.11 5.17
CA ASP A 243 -7.30 -7.46 4.95
C ASP A 243 -7.76 -7.70 3.49
N GLY A 244 -7.43 -6.77 2.60
CA GLY A 244 -7.75 -6.83 1.18
C GLY A 244 -9.19 -6.47 0.83
N ASN A 245 -9.92 -5.83 1.74
CA ASN A 245 -11.27 -5.36 1.46
C ASN A 245 -11.64 -4.07 2.24
N LEU A 246 -12.88 -3.58 2.08
CA LEU A 246 -13.37 -2.34 2.70
C LEU A 246 -14.69 -2.59 3.46
N ASP A 247 -14.88 -3.80 3.99
CA ASP A 247 -16.02 -4.19 4.80
C ASP A 247 -15.78 -3.73 6.22
N ASP A 248 -16.62 -2.81 6.70
CA ASP A 248 -16.47 -2.27 8.04
C ASP A 248 -16.86 -3.27 9.15
N THR A 249 -17.39 -4.45 8.79
CA THR A 249 -17.92 -5.44 9.75
C THR A 249 -16.96 -6.59 10.08
N ASP A 250 -15.69 -6.48 9.68
CA ASP A 250 -14.63 -7.44 9.99
C ASP A 250 -13.56 -6.87 10.93
N GLU A 251 -12.43 -7.57 11.05
CA GLU A 251 -11.35 -7.19 11.98
C GLU A 251 -10.56 -5.95 11.51
N CYS A 252 -10.62 -5.62 10.21
CA CYS A 252 -9.95 -4.47 9.62
C CYS A 252 -10.91 -3.63 8.74
N PRO A 253 -11.70 -2.74 9.38
CA PRO A 253 -12.64 -1.87 8.68
C PRO A 253 -11.94 -0.97 7.64
N GLY A 254 -12.72 -0.35 6.76
CA GLY A 254 -12.22 0.58 5.73
C GLY A 254 -11.54 1.85 6.27
N SER A 255 -11.42 1.97 7.59
CA SER A 255 -10.61 2.98 8.29
C SER A 255 -9.13 2.60 8.42
N CYS A 256 -8.77 1.32 8.20
CA CYS A 256 -7.42 0.77 8.34
C CYS A 256 -6.80 0.92 9.75
N ALA A 257 -7.68 1.07 10.73
CA ALA A 257 -7.44 0.84 12.14
C ALA A 257 -8.16 -0.45 12.55
N PRO A 258 -7.67 -1.20 13.55
CA PRO A 258 -8.33 -2.41 13.99
C PRO A 258 -9.71 -2.06 14.53
N ALA A 259 -10.70 -2.86 14.20
CA ALA A 259 -12.05 -2.66 14.70
C ALA A 259 -12.09 -2.72 16.24
N TYR A 260 -12.96 -1.94 16.86
CA TYR A 260 -13.06 -1.85 18.31
C TYR A 260 -14.46 -1.46 18.78
N CYS A 261 -14.77 -1.83 20.03
CA CYS A 261 -16.06 -1.52 20.62
C CYS A 261 -16.37 -0.01 20.65
N GLY A 262 -17.49 0.38 20.06
CA GLY A 262 -17.94 1.76 19.93
C GLY A 262 -17.40 2.48 18.70
N ASP A 263 -16.98 1.75 17.67
CA ASP A 263 -16.53 2.32 16.39
C ASP A 263 -17.68 2.55 15.39
N GLY A 264 -18.87 2.04 15.70
CA GLY A 264 -20.08 2.16 14.91
C GLY A 264 -20.41 0.92 14.07
N TYR A 265 -19.58 -0.12 14.11
CA TYR A 265 -19.71 -1.30 13.25
C TYR A 265 -19.75 -2.59 14.03
N HIS A 266 -20.94 -3.20 14.11
CA HIS A 266 -21.13 -4.46 14.81
C HIS A 266 -20.47 -5.66 14.10
N GLN A 267 -19.40 -6.20 14.70
CA GLN A 267 -18.70 -7.40 14.23
C GLN A 267 -19.38 -8.70 14.71
N ALA A 268 -20.10 -9.35 13.80
CA ALA A 268 -20.87 -10.56 14.12
C ALA A 268 -19.98 -11.70 14.67
N GLY A 269 -20.23 -12.08 15.93
CA GLY A 269 -19.55 -13.19 16.58
C GLY A 269 -18.25 -12.81 17.30
N VAL A 270 -17.82 -11.55 17.22
CA VAL A 270 -16.73 -10.98 18.02
C VAL A 270 -17.31 -10.18 19.20
N GLU A 271 -18.29 -9.32 18.92
CA GLU A 271 -19.00 -8.50 19.91
C GLU A 271 -20.50 -8.77 19.93
N GLY A 272 -21.17 -8.34 21.01
CA GLY A 272 -22.61 -8.53 21.20
C GLY A 272 -23.46 -7.33 20.78
N CYS A 273 -22.87 -6.16 20.63
CA CYS A 273 -23.46 -4.90 20.17
C CYS A 273 -22.35 -3.92 19.79
N ASP A 274 -22.71 -2.85 19.09
CA ASP A 274 -21.93 -1.63 18.94
C ASP A 274 -22.94 -0.47 18.77
N ASP A 275 -22.83 0.59 19.57
CA ASP A 275 -23.70 1.77 19.50
C ASP A 275 -22.95 3.05 19.10
N GLY A 276 -21.75 2.89 18.53
CA GLY A 276 -20.91 3.96 18.00
C GLY A 276 -20.23 4.80 19.07
N ASN A 277 -20.24 4.38 20.34
CA ASN A 277 -19.50 5.05 21.38
C ASN A 277 -19.13 4.09 22.56
N ASN A 278 -18.45 4.62 23.58
CA ASN A 278 -17.97 3.86 24.75
C ASN A 278 -18.58 4.36 26.07
N VAL A 279 -19.74 4.99 26.00
CA VAL A 279 -20.57 5.32 27.17
C VAL A 279 -21.28 4.02 27.58
N SER A 280 -21.69 3.95 28.84
CA SER A 280 -22.52 2.84 29.32
C SER A 280 -23.84 3.43 29.78
N ASP A 281 -24.87 2.60 29.84
CA ASP A 281 -26.28 2.91 30.05
C ASP A 281 -26.97 3.60 28.84
N ASP A 282 -26.37 3.59 27.64
CA ASP A 282 -26.95 4.10 26.39
C ASP A 282 -27.15 3.05 25.28
N GLY A 283 -26.71 1.80 25.48
CA GLY A 283 -27.14 0.66 24.67
C GLY A 283 -26.15 -0.47 24.55
N CYS A 284 -24.88 -0.13 24.47
CA CYS A 284 -23.78 -1.06 24.52
C CYS A 284 -22.86 -0.65 25.66
N THR A 285 -22.42 -1.61 26.48
CA THR A 285 -21.36 -1.28 27.45
C THR A 285 -20.04 -1.02 26.71
N ALA A 286 -19.09 -0.37 27.36
CA ALA A 286 -17.72 -0.23 26.84
C ALA A 286 -16.96 -1.56 26.65
N ASP A 287 -17.54 -2.68 27.12
CA ASP A 287 -17.03 -4.04 26.90
C ASP A 287 -17.84 -4.78 25.81
N CYS A 288 -18.63 -4.05 25.03
CA CYS A 288 -19.44 -4.55 23.92
C CYS A 288 -20.47 -5.61 24.28
N VAL A 289 -21.08 -5.41 25.45
CA VAL A 289 -22.18 -6.23 25.94
C VAL A 289 -23.47 -5.42 25.86
N ALA A 290 -24.47 -5.99 25.19
CA ALA A 290 -25.77 -5.34 25.06
C ALA A 290 -26.41 -5.18 26.45
N GLU A 291 -26.77 -3.95 26.81
CA GLU A 291 -27.36 -3.63 28.12
C GLU A 291 -28.85 -3.95 28.16
N TYR A 292 -29.49 -3.87 27.00
CA TYR A 292 -30.86 -4.27 26.74
C TYR A 292 -30.89 -5.16 25.50
N CYS A 293 -31.81 -6.11 25.47
CA CYS A 293 -32.04 -6.95 24.30
C CYS A 293 -33.02 -6.31 23.30
N PHE A 294 -33.73 -5.27 23.72
CA PHE A 294 -34.58 -4.45 22.86
C PHE A 294 -34.65 -3.03 23.43
N PHE A 295 -34.49 -2.05 22.57
CA PHE A 295 -34.70 -0.65 22.88
C PHE A 295 -35.37 0.05 21.72
N LEU A 296 -36.29 0.94 22.08
CA LEU A 296 -36.96 1.82 21.14
C LEU A 296 -36.99 3.21 21.76
N ASP A 297 -36.32 4.16 21.12
CA ASP A 297 -36.55 5.59 21.35
C ASP A 297 -37.72 6.03 20.46
N ASN A 298 -38.91 6.16 21.07
CA ASN A 298 -40.15 6.45 20.36
C ASN A 298 -40.27 7.95 20.12
N THR A 299 -39.96 8.36 18.90
CA THR A 299 -40.00 9.73 18.39
C THR A 299 -40.93 9.80 17.19
N ASP A 300 -41.31 11.00 16.76
CA ASP A 300 -42.13 11.21 15.56
C ASP A 300 -41.50 10.70 14.24
N GLN A 301 -40.25 10.21 14.27
CA GLN A 301 -39.49 9.76 13.10
C GLN A 301 -38.99 8.31 13.18
N THR A 302 -39.17 7.62 14.30
CA THR A 302 -38.64 6.27 14.52
C THR A 302 -39.74 5.22 14.41
N ASP A 303 -39.59 4.29 13.46
CA ASP A 303 -40.56 3.23 13.21
C ASP A 303 -39.97 1.86 13.57
N LEU A 304 -40.77 0.98 14.20
CA LEU A 304 -40.41 -0.44 14.31
C LEU A 304 -40.62 -1.11 12.95
N MET A 305 -39.53 -1.36 12.24
CA MET A 305 -39.54 -2.00 10.93
C MET A 305 -39.34 -3.52 11.02
N GLY A 306 -39.99 -4.26 10.12
CA GLY A 306 -39.88 -5.72 10.06
C GLY A 306 -40.63 -6.44 11.17
N ILE A 307 -40.42 -7.75 11.27
CA ILE A 307 -41.09 -8.62 12.27
C ILE A 307 -40.13 -9.16 13.34
N ASP A 308 -38.83 -8.91 13.19
CA ASP A 308 -37.74 -9.53 13.96
C ASP A 308 -37.18 -8.60 15.06
N TRP A 309 -37.80 -7.43 15.27
CA TRP A 309 -37.31 -6.37 16.17
C TRP A 309 -37.16 -6.75 17.64
N PHE A 310 -37.71 -7.89 18.07
CA PHE A 310 -37.59 -8.42 19.44
C PHE A 310 -36.83 -9.76 19.50
N ASP A 311 -36.30 -10.26 18.38
CA ASP A 311 -35.65 -11.59 18.30
C ASP A 311 -34.49 -11.70 19.29
N ALA A 312 -33.71 -10.63 19.44
CA ALA A 312 -32.59 -10.57 20.38
C ALA A 312 -33.03 -10.88 21.83
N CYS A 313 -34.21 -10.41 22.26
CA CYS A 313 -34.75 -10.76 23.59
C CYS A 313 -35.22 -12.21 23.71
N VAL A 314 -35.64 -12.82 22.60
CA VAL A 314 -36.01 -14.24 22.55
C VAL A 314 -34.77 -15.11 22.74
N ASP A 315 -33.68 -14.75 22.07
CA ASP A 315 -32.44 -15.52 22.06
C ASP A 315 -31.52 -15.22 23.25
N MET A 316 -31.73 -14.09 23.95
CA MET A 316 -30.93 -13.71 25.10
C MET A 316 -31.11 -14.70 26.28
N PRO A 317 -30.01 -15.27 26.80
CA PRO A 317 -30.06 -16.15 27.97
C PRO A 317 -30.39 -15.35 29.23
N GLY A 318 -31.20 -15.92 30.11
CA GLY A 318 -31.61 -15.30 31.37
C GLY A 318 -32.92 -15.88 31.86
N GLU A 319 -33.17 -15.76 33.15
CA GLU A 319 -34.37 -16.31 33.81
C GLU A 319 -35.33 -15.21 34.25
N ASN A 320 -34.92 -13.93 34.16
CA ASN A 320 -35.75 -12.79 34.49
C ASN A 320 -35.82 -11.80 33.32
N VAL A 321 -36.85 -10.96 33.36
CA VAL A 321 -37.05 -9.85 32.44
C VAL A 321 -37.27 -8.57 33.21
N GLN A 322 -36.87 -7.46 32.61
CA GLN A 322 -37.19 -6.12 33.10
C GLN A 322 -37.60 -5.23 31.95
N ILE A 323 -38.64 -4.44 32.20
CA ILE A 323 -39.10 -3.38 31.29
C ILE A 323 -38.90 -2.07 32.00
N THR A 324 -38.32 -1.11 31.29
CA THR A 324 -38.16 0.26 31.77
C THR A 324 -38.67 1.21 30.70
N VAL A 325 -39.60 2.10 31.06
CA VAL A 325 -40.08 3.18 30.19
C VAL A 325 -39.61 4.50 30.76
N ARG A 326 -39.07 5.36 29.90
CA ARG A 326 -38.58 6.68 30.24
C ARG A 326 -39.32 7.74 29.44
N ASP A 327 -39.54 8.91 30.05
CA ASP A 327 -40.08 10.05 29.34
C ASP A 327 -39.02 10.74 28.45
N ALA A 328 -39.43 11.77 27.71
CA ALA A 328 -38.55 12.58 26.87
C ALA A 328 -37.42 13.31 27.63
N ASN A 329 -37.44 13.33 28.98
CA ASN A 329 -36.37 13.87 29.81
C ASN A 329 -35.45 12.77 30.38
N ASN A 330 -35.56 11.54 29.86
CA ASN A 330 -34.85 10.34 30.30
C ASN A 330 -35.17 9.90 31.74
N MET A 331 -36.29 10.36 32.31
CA MET A 331 -36.74 9.97 33.64
C MET A 331 -37.56 8.69 33.57
N VAL A 332 -37.26 7.71 34.44
CA VAL A 332 -38.02 6.47 34.53
C VAL A 332 -39.45 6.76 35.02
N VAL A 333 -40.43 6.49 34.17
CA VAL A 333 -41.87 6.66 34.47
C VAL A 333 -42.57 5.33 34.70
N TYR A 334 -42.01 4.22 34.20
CA TYR A 334 -42.50 2.88 34.45
C TYR A 334 -41.34 1.91 34.56
N GLN A 335 -41.45 0.99 35.51
CA GLN A 335 -40.51 -0.11 35.64
C GLN A 335 -41.22 -1.31 36.25
N GLY A 336 -40.93 -2.49 35.71
CA GLY A 336 -41.37 -3.75 36.30
C GLY A 336 -40.44 -4.89 35.91
N SER A 337 -40.21 -5.79 36.86
CA SER A 337 -39.35 -6.96 36.68
C SER A 337 -40.03 -8.25 37.13
N GLY A 338 -39.73 -9.38 36.48
CA GLY A 338 -40.33 -10.66 36.83
C GLY A 338 -39.64 -11.86 36.18
N PRO A 339 -39.93 -13.09 36.64
CA PRO A 339 -39.33 -14.30 36.09
C PRO A 339 -39.88 -14.60 34.69
N LYS A 340 -39.02 -15.04 33.76
CA LYS A 340 -39.45 -15.63 32.50
C LYS A 340 -40.33 -16.85 32.79
N VAL A 341 -41.40 -17.00 32.01
CA VAL A 341 -42.34 -18.12 32.14
C VAL A 341 -42.28 -18.98 30.88
N GLY A 342 -42.01 -20.27 31.08
CA GLY A 342 -41.91 -21.25 29.99
C GLY A 342 -40.68 -21.05 29.11
N VAL A 343 -40.61 -21.83 28.03
CA VAL A 343 -39.56 -21.68 27.01
C VAL A 343 -40.02 -20.64 26.00
N TRP A 344 -39.20 -19.61 25.79
CA TRP A 344 -39.44 -18.61 24.77
C TRP A 344 -38.98 -19.16 23.41
N THR A 345 -39.84 -19.02 22.42
CA THR A 345 -39.53 -19.27 21.01
C THR A 345 -40.12 -18.13 20.19
N TYR A 346 -39.68 -17.95 18.95
CA TYR A 346 -40.23 -16.92 18.06
C TYR A 346 -41.76 -16.96 17.92
N ASP A 347 -42.37 -18.14 18.05
CA ASP A 347 -43.82 -18.31 17.91
C ASP A 347 -44.57 -18.24 19.25
N GLU A 348 -43.90 -18.58 20.35
CA GLU A 348 -44.52 -18.92 21.63
C GLU A 348 -43.72 -18.38 22.83
N LEU A 349 -43.99 -17.13 23.25
CA LEU A 349 -43.41 -16.51 24.47
C LEU A 349 -44.35 -16.63 25.68
N THR A 350 -45.24 -15.64 25.87
CA THR A 350 -46.24 -15.63 26.96
C THR A 350 -47.62 -16.11 26.52
N SER A 351 -47.71 -16.60 25.27
CA SER A 351 -48.91 -17.18 24.64
C SER A 351 -48.55 -18.52 24.02
N THR A 352 -49.47 -19.48 24.04
CA THR A 352 -49.39 -20.70 23.23
C THR A 352 -50.07 -20.49 21.88
N ASN A 353 -49.72 -21.30 20.86
CA ASN A 353 -50.29 -21.24 19.50
C ASN A 353 -51.72 -21.85 19.42
N ALA A 354 -52.49 -21.80 20.50
CA ALA A 354 -53.75 -22.51 20.63
C ALA A 354 -54.95 -21.69 20.11
N GLY A 355 -55.30 -21.90 18.84
CA GLY A 355 -56.65 -21.68 18.29
C GLY A 355 -57.10 -20.24 18.03
N ASN A 356 -58.20 -20.11 17.28
CA ASN A 356 -58.67 -18.88 16.63
C ASN A 356 -59.31 -17.82 17.56
N ASN A 357 -59.23 -17.97 18.89
CA ASN A 357 -59.88 -17.05 19.84
C ASN A 357 -58.86 -16.03 20.39
N GLN A 358 -58.76 -14.90 19.69
CA GLN A 358 -57.70 -13.90 19.87
C GLN A 358 -57.98 -12.87 20.97
N TYR A 359 -59.19 -12.89 21.56
CA TYR A 359 -59.68 -11.82 22.44
C TYR A 359 -59.85 -12.24 23.89
N GLU A 360 -59.63 -13.52 24.21
CA GLU A 360 -59.90 -14.07 25.54
C GLU A 360 -58.61 -14.21 26.34
N VAL A 361 -58.57 -13.56 27.53
CA VAL A 361 -57.44 -13.58 28.46
C VAL A 361 -57.00 -15.01 28.82
N TYR A 362 -57.92 -15.97 28.82
CA TYR A 362 -57.67 -17.38 29.18
C TYR A 362 -56.85 -18.19 28.16
N ASN A 363 -56.61 -17.67 26.96
CA ASN A 363 -55.75 -18.32 25.96
C ASN A 363 -54.26 -17.97 26.13
N HIS A 364 -53.92 -17.20 27.18
CA HIS A 364 -52.55 -16.89 27.60
C HIS A 364 -52.26 -17.54 28.95
N ASP A 365 -51.65 -18.72 28.90
CA ASP A 365 -51.35 -19.56 30.07
C ASP A 365 -49.97 -19.30 30.69
N ARG A 366 -49.17 -18.41 30.08
CA ARG A 366 -47.76 -18.13 30.47
C ARG A 366 -47.49 -16.64 30.71
N ILE A 367 -48.39 -15.98 31.44
CA ILE A 367 -48.28 -14.56 31.78
C ILE A 367 -47.20 -14.35 32.84
N ILE A 368 -46.38 -13.30 32.69
CA ILE A 368 -45.33 -12.94 33.65
C ILE A 368 -45.94 -11.97 34.67
N THR A 369 -45.83 -12.28 35.96
CA THR A 369 -46.19 -11.35 37.03
C THR A 369 -44.97 -10.49 37.36
N LEU A 370 -45.13 -9.17 37.25
CA LEU A 370 -44.10 -8.19 37.58
C LEU A 370 -44.13 -7.87 39.08
N ASP A 371 -42.99 -7.45 39.61
CA ASP A 371 -42.78 -7.02 41.01
C ASP A 371 -43.63 -5.83 41.44
N ASN A 372 -44.00 -4.96 40.49
CA ASN A 372 -44.92 -3.84 40.69
C ASN A 372 -46.40 -4.29 40.77
N GLY A 373 -46.69 -5.58 40.55
CA GLY A 373 -48.03 -6.17 40.59
C GLY A 373 -48.73 -6.24 39.23
N ASP A 374 -48.15 -5.66 38.18
CA ASP A 374 -48.70 -5.73 36.83
C ASP A 374 -48.43 -7.08 36.19
N LEU A 375 -49.18 -7.36 35.13
CA LEU A 375 -49.00 -8.55 34.30
C LEU A 375 -48.36 -8.16 32.96
N LEU A 376 -47.27 -8.83 32.62
CA LEU A 376 -46.57 -8.69 31.35
C LEU A 376 -46.96 -9.81 30.38
N ARG A 377 -47.33 -9.39 29.18
CA ARG A 377 -47.57 -10.24 28.02
C ARG A 377 -46.74 -9.82 26.83
N ILE A 378 -46.20 -10.81 26.13
CA ILE A 378 -45.50 -10.72 24.85
C ILE A 378 -46.02 -11.80 23.89
N SER A 379 -46.54 -11.41 22.72
CA SER A 379 -46.91 -12.36 21.65
C SER A 379 -45.71 -12.72 20.79
N GLY A 380 -45.62 -13.97 20.32
CA GLY A 380 -44.62 -14.37 19.32
C GLY A 380 -44.88 -13.75 17.95
N LYS A 381 -43.83 -13.56 17.14
CA LYS A 381 -43.88 -12.85 15.86
C LYS A 381 -44.76 -13.49 14.78
N ASN A 382 -44.89 -14.82 14.80
CA ASN A 382 -45.78 -15.55 13.89
C ASN A 382 -47.08 -16.01 14.56
N SER A 383 -47.34 -15.58 15.81
CA SER A 383 -48.50 -16.03 16.55
C SER A 383 -49.79 -15.49 15.91
N ASN A 384 -50.78 -16.38 15.74
CA ASN A 384 -52.13 -15.98 15.34
C ASN A 384 -52.91 -15.34 16.50
N ASN A 385 -52.32 -15.27 17.70
CA ASN A 385 -52.90 -14.76 18.93
C ASN A 385 -52.09 -13.58 19.50
N SER A 386 -52.03 -12.49 18.73
CA SER A 386 -51.47 -11.18 19.12
C SER A 386 -52.30 -10.44 20.18
N GLY A 387 -53.55 -10.86 20.42
CA GLY A 387 -54.44 -10.29 21.43
C GLY A 387 -55.21 -9.09 20.92
N CYS A 388 -54.57 -7.93 21.02
CA CYS A 388 -55.12 -6.67 20.55
C CYS A 388 -55.01 -6.63 19.01
N GLY A 389 -56.14 -6.73 18.29
CA GLY A 389 -56.16 -6.64 16.82
C GLY A 389 -55.73 -7.95 16.13
N GLY A 390 -56.67 -8.58 15.43
CA GLY A 390 -56.51 -9.95 14.96
C GLY A 390 -55.68 -10.18 13.69
N SER A 391 -54.92 -11.27 13.71
CA SER A 391 -54.28 -12.07 12.64
C SER A 391 -53.60 -11.35 11.46
N LEU A 392 -52.26 -11.37 11.47
CA LEU A 392 -51.40 -12.21 10.61
C LEU A 392 -49.93 -11.84 10.88
N GLY A 393 -49.19 -12.69 11.60
CA GLY A 393 -47.72 -12.74 11.69
C GLY A 393 -46.91 -11.51 11.27
N ASN A 394 -47.10 -10.39 11.95
CA ASN A 394 -46.49 -9.10 11.62
C ASN A 394 -45.68 -8.55 12.80
N GLY A 395 -44.95 -9.43 13.50
CA GLY A 395 -44.04 -9.06 14.58
C GLY A 395 -44.63 -9.24 15.99
N TYR A 396 -43.86 -8.83 16.98
CA TYR A 396 -44.19 -8.98 18.40
C TYR A 396 -45.23 -7.95 18.85
N VAL A 397 -45.90 -8.21 19.97
CA VAL A 397 -46.75 -7.23 20.66
C VAL A 397 -46.49 -7.37 22.14
N ILE A 398 -46.07 -6.28 22.79
CA ILE A 398 -45.76 -6.23 24.22
C ILE A 398 -46.85 -5.42 24.92
N MET A 399 -47.41 -5.96 25.99
CA MET A 399 -48.44 -5.31 26.79
C MET A 399 -48.20 -5.50 28.28
N THR A 400 -48.40 -4.45 29.06
CA THR A 400 -48.58 -4.54 30.52
C THR A 400 -49.95 -4.03 30.92
N TYR A 401 -50.57 -4.67 31.91
CA TYR A 401 -51.91 -4.35 32.38
C TYR A 401 -52.13 -4.83 33.82
N ASP A 402 -53.15 -4.28 34.48
CA ASP A 402 -53.56 -4.68 35.83
C ASP A 402 -54.26 -6.07 35.84
N ASP A 403 -54.12 -6.84 36.93
CA ASP A 403 -54.64 -8.21 37.09
C ASP A 403 -56.15 -8.38 36.71
N PRO A 404 -56.49 -9.16 35.66
CA PRO A 404 -57.81 -9.22 35.05
C PRO A 404 -58.70 -10.29 35.69
N LEU A 405 -58.81 -10.34 37.02
CA LEU A 405 -59.56 -11.42 37.70
C LEU A 405 -61.08 -11.41 37.48
N ASN A 406 -61.65 -10.69 36.50
CA ASN A 406 -63.08 -10.77 36.22
C ASN A 406 -63.60 -10.36 34.83
N ASP A 407 -62.74 -10.02 33.86
CA ASP A 407 -63.19 -9.51 32.55
C ASP A 407 -62.84 -10.42 31.38
N THR A 408 -63.72 -10.45 30.37
CA THR A 408 -63.52 -11.22 29.13
C THR A 408 -62.54 -10.53 28.16
N TYR A 409 -62.24 -9.24 28.38
CA TYR A 409 -61.41 -8.39 27.51
C TYR A 409 -60.22 -7.80 28.29
N TYR A 410 -59.15 -7.41 27.59
CA TYR A 410 -58.02 -6.68 28.17
C TYR A 410 -58.46 -5.28 28.59
N ASN A 411 -58.63 -5.08 29.89
CA ASN A 411 -58.95 -3.79 30.50
C ASN A 411 -57.71 -3.28 31.25
N LYS A 412 -57.56 -1.95 31.36
CA LYS A 412 -56.48 -1.28 32.10
C LYS A 412 -55.09 -1.60 31.55
N ILE A 413 -54.93 -1.43 30.25
CA ILE A 413 -53.61 -1.50 29.62
C ILE A 413 -52.80 -0.28 30.09
N LYS A 414 -51.59 -0.51 30.58
CA LYS A 414 -50.66 0.56 30.99
C LYS A 414 -49.63 0.85 29.91
N LEU A 415 -49.13 -0.21 29.27
CA LEU A 415 -48.12 -0.15 28.21
C LEU A 415 -48.58 -0.98 27.02
N LEU A 416 -48.42 -0.45 25.81
CA LEU A 416 -48.48 -1.19 24.55
C LEU A 416 -47.28 -0.83 23.68
N VAL A 417 -46.60 -1.85 23.15
CA VAL A 417 -45.59 -1.70 22.09
C VAL A 417 -45.98 -2.58 20.91
N ALA A 418 -46.16 -1.97 19.74
CA ALA A 418 -46.50 -2.66 18.50
C ALA A 418 -46.11 -1.82 17.26
N PRO A 419 -45.68 -2.45 16.15
CA PRO A 419 -45.32 -1.71 14.93
C PRO A 419 -46.53 -1.02 14.28
N TYR A 420 -46.34 0.17 13.71
CA TYR A 420 -47.39 0.93 13.01
C TYR A 420 -48.08 0.10 11.92
N ASN A 421 -47.31 -0.62 11.09
CA ASN A 421 -47.81 -1.40 9.95
C ASN A 421 -48.28 -2.81 10.32
N PHE A 422 -48.66 -3.05 11.58
CA PHE A 422 -49.33 -4.29 11.96
C PHE A 422 -50.62 -4.35 11.10
N THR A 423 -50.72 -5.28 10.14
CA THR A 423 -51.88 -5.37 9.23
C THR A 423 -52.90 -6.35 9.81
N VAL A 424 -54.15 -5.92 10.00
CA VAL A 424 -55.29 -6.83 10.26
C VAL A 424 -55.88 -7.19 8.91
N GLY A 425 -56.08 -8.49 8.67
CA GLY A 425 -56.44 -9.06 7.37
C GLY A 425 -57.21 -8.16 6.39
N GLN A 426 -56.61 -7.93 5.21
CA GLN A 426 -57.16 -7.42 3.94
C GLN A 426 -58.06 -6.14 3.93
N GLU A 427 -58.45 -5.54 5.06
CA GLU A 427 -59.26 -4.31 5.11
C GLU A 427 -58.71 -3.30 6.14
N GLY A 428 -57.79 -2.44 5.68
CA GLY A 428 -57.51 -1.10 6.24
C GLY A 428 -56.71 -0.98 7.56
N PRO A 429 -56.15 0.22 7.86
CA PRO A 429 -55.45 0.51 9.11
C PRO A 429 -56.47 0.60 10.27
N ARG A 430 -56.63 -0.53 10.96
CA ARG A 430 -56.99 -0.78 12.37
C ARG A 430 -57.76 0.22 13.26
N ASN A 431 -58.59 -0.39 14.13
CA ASN A 431 -59.41 0.16 15.22
C ASN A 431 -58.65 0.77 16.43
N PHE A 432 -57.38 1.16 16.31
CA PHE A 432 -56.53 1.63 17.43
C PHE A 432 -56.31 3.16 17.38
N GLY A 433 -57.37 3.97 17.42
CA GLY A 433 -57.24 5.44 17.56
C GLY A 433 -56.28 6.13 16.55
N ASP A 434 -55.71 7.28 16.95
CA ASP A 434 -54.88 8.18 16.13
C ASP A 434 -53.38 7.77 16.06
N TRP A 435 -53.06 6.49 15.87
CA TRP A 435 -51.66 6.06 15.70
C TRP A 435 -51.11 6.48 14.33
N THR A 436 -49.90 7.05 14.32
CA THR A 436 -49.12 7.46 13.13
C THR A 436 -47.77 6.72 13.11
N PRO A 437 -46.99 6.78 12.02
CA PRO A 437 -45.55 6.49 12.11
C PRO A 437 -44.91 7.27 13.27
N GLY A 438 -44.00 6.67 14.01
CA GLY A 438 -43.47 7.18 15.29
C GLY A 438 -44.37 6.99 16.52
N GLY A 439 -45.47 6.25 16.37
CA GLY A 439 -46.50 6.02 17.39
C GLY A 439 -46.43 4.66 18.08
N GLU A 440 -45.36 3.90 17.89
CA GLU A 440 -45.19 2.48 18.23
C GLU A 440 -45.29 2.15 19.72
N LEU A 441 -45.12 3.15 20.58
CA LEU A 441 -45.18 3.05 22.03
C LEU A 441 -46.39 3.84 22.55
N SER A 442 -47.20 3.22 23.40
CA SER A 442 -48.26 3.88 24.17
C SER A 442 -48.11 3.56 25.64
N PHE A 443 -48.15 4.60 26.49
CA PHE A 443 -48.01 4.48 27.93
C PHE A 443 -48.91 5.45 28.68
N ASN A 444 -49.61 4.96 29.71
CA ASN A 444 -50.41 5.77 30.63
C ASN A 444 -50.60 5.03 31.97
N ASP A 445 -50.10 5.61 33.07
CA ASP A 445 -50.20 5.03 34.42
C ASP A 445 -51.36 5.62 35.25
N ASP A 446 -52.01 6.68 34.75
CA ASP A 446 -53.03 7.45 35.49
C ASP A 446 -54.44 7.37 34.87
N GLU A 447 -54.59 6.90 33.63
CA GLU A 447 -55.91 6.66 33.01
C GLU A 447 -56.16 5.17 32.77
N GLU A 448 -57.38 4.71 33.05
CA GLU A 448 -57.82 3.37 32.71
C GLU A 448 -57.96 3.24 31.18
N MET A 449 -56.88 2.94 30.46
CA MET A 449 -56.98 2.62 29.03
C MET A 449 -57.70 1.28 28.88
N CYS A 450 -58.97 1.34 28.49
CA CYS A 450 -59.87 0.19 28.64
C CYS A 450 -59.79 -0.83 27.51
N SER A 451 -59.42 -0.47 26.28
CA SER A 451 -59.27 -1.50 25.24
C SER A 451 -58.58 -1.02 23.96
N CYS A 452 -58.07 -2.00 23.23
CA CYS A 452 -57.63 -1.89 21.85
C CYS A 452 -58.77 -1.73 20.82
N PHE A 453 -60.04 -1.72 21.26
CA PHE A 453 -61.23 -1.60 20.41
C PHE A 453 -62.27 -0.65 21.04
N PRO A 454 -62.24 0.66 20.71
CA PRO A 454 -63.10 1.65 21.35
C PRO A 454 -64.62 1.38 21.18
N ASN A 455 -65.02 0.57 20.19
CA ASN A 455 -66.41 0.21 19.93
C ASN A 455 -66.89 -1.14 20.55
N LEU A 456 -66.07 -1.82 21.37
CA LEU A 456 -66.47 -3.05 22.08
C LEU A 456 -66.25 -3.02 23.60
N GLY A 457 -66.11 -1.84 24.22
CA GLY A 457 -66.21 -1.75 25.70
C GLY A 457 -65.56 -0.52 26.35
N GLN A 458 -66.26 0.62 26.28
CA GLN A 458 -66.19 1.84 27.13
C GLN A 458 -64.85 2.18 27.84
N GLY A 459 -64.00 2.99 27.17
CA GLY A 459 -62.90 3.75 27.80
C GLY A 459 -62.10 4.59 26.78
N PRO A 460 -61.11 5.38 27.22
CA PRO A 460 -60.24 6.17 26.35
C PRO A 460 -59.42 5.27 25.41
N ALA A 461 -59.13 5.77 24.21
CA ALA A 461 -58.28 5.09 23.23
C ALA A 461 -56.80 5.19 23.63
N LEU A 462 -55.99 4.23 23.17
CA LEU A 462 -54.53 4.29 23.31
C LEU A 462 -53.98 5.50 22.56
N ALA A 463 -53.09 6.25 23.22
CA ALA A 463 -52.41 7.42 22.65
C ALA A 463 -50.89 7.16 22.53
N PRO A 464 -50.23 7.61 21.45
CA PRO A 464 -48.78 7.57 21.34
C PRO A 464 -48.08 8.25 22.51
N PHE A 465 -46.99 7.66 22.98
CA PHE A 465 -46.15 8.17 24.06
C PHE A 465 -44.75 8.48 23.51
N ILE A 466 -44.28 9.72 23.71
CA ILE A 466 -42.92 10.13 23.33
C ILE A 466 -41.97 9.90 24.50
N GLY A 467 -40.93 9.11 24.25
CA GLY A 467 -39.98 8.64 25.25
C GLY A 467 -39.36 7.32 24.81
N SER A 468 -38.67 6.62 25.70
CA SER A 468 -37.99 5.37 25.35
C SER A 468 -38.50 4.18 26.15
N ILE A 469 -38.39 3.00 25.56
CA ILE A 469 -38.58 1.72 26.24
C ILE A 469 -37.32 0.87 26.08
N ALA A 470 -36.86 0.29 27.19
CA ALA A 470 -35.81 -0.70 27.23
C ALA A 470 -36.36 -2.02 27.79
N PHE A 471 -35.96 -3.13 27.19
CA PHE A 471 -36.23 -4.48 27.64
C PHE A 471 -34.92 -5.22 27.87
N THR A 472 -34.75 -5.77 29.07
CA THR A 472 -33.54 -6.51 29.46
C THR A 472 -33.92 -7.91 29.90
N VAL A 473 -33.07 -8.88 29.56
CA VAL A 473 -33.13 -10.26 30.02
C VAL A 473 -31.86 -10.55 30.82
N PHE A 474 -31.98 -11.14 32.01
CA PHE A 474 -30.84 -11.41 32.91
C PHE A 474 -31.02 -12.62 33.82
#